data_AF-A0A256BEL2-F1
#
_entry.id   AF-A0A256BEL2-F1
#
_cell.length_a   1.000
_cell.length_b   1.000
_cell.length_c   1.000
_cell.angle_alpha   90.00
_cell.angle_beta   90.00
_cell.angle_gamma   90.00
#
_symmetry.space_group_name_H-M   'P 1'
#
loop_
_entity.id
_entity.type
_entity.pdbx_description
1 polymer ?
#
loop_
_entity_poly.entity_id
_entity_poly.type
_entity_poly.pdbx_seq_one_letter_code
_entity_poly.pdbx_strand_id
1 'polypeptide(L)'
;MNDHKNENDTLDEDELFRLGGKTTNFVIVPAEIRYHHIKVEDLDKPVAAITYNGFTYSLFRTSFDWTEVQKITSRLSSAYVITVISKGWAIWTFEY
;
A
#
# COMPACT_ATOMS: atom_id res chain seq x y z
N MET A 1 16.29 -39.23 9.72
CA MET A 1 14.92 -39.70 9.42
C MET A 1 14.08 -38.45 9.36
N ASN A 2 13.48 -38.19 8.20
CA ASN A 2 13.05 -36.86 7.75
C ASN A 2 11.94 -36.24 8.61
N ASP A 3 12.21 -35.08 9.20
CA ASP A 3 11.17 -34.14 9.65
C ASP A 3 10.71 -33.31 8.43
N HIS A 4 9.65 -33.77 7.78
CA HIS A 4 8.87 -32.93 6.86
C HIS A 4 8.09 -31.91 7.70
N LYS A 5 8.65 -30.71 7.87
CA LYS A 5 7.85 -29.54 8.25
C LYS A 5 7.13 -29.03 7.01
N ASN A 6 5.82 -29.23 6.99
CA ASN A 6 4.91 -28.61 6.03
C ASN A 6 5.02 -27.09 6.15
N GLU A 7 5.47 -26.47 5.08
CA GLU A 7 5.39 -25.04 4.79
C GLU A 7 3.92 -24.69 4.55
N ASN A 8 3.18 -24.40 5.62
CA ASN A 8 1.99 -23.57 5.51
C ASN A 8 2.46 -22.13 5.61
N ASP A 9 2.76 -21.56 4.45
CA ASP A 9 3.22 -20.18 4.24
C ASP A 9 2.05 -19.19 4.43
N THR A 10 1.44 -19.24 5.61
CA THR A 10 0.51 -18.20 6.06
C THR A 10 1.35 -17.25 6.89
N LEU A 11 1.84 -16.19 6.26
CA LEU A 11 2.52 -15.11 6.95
C LEU A 11 1.60 -14.63 8.07
N ASP A 12 2.03 -14.83 9.32
CA ASP A 12 1.29 -14.40 10.50
C ASP A 12 0.96 -12.92 10.36
N GLU A 13 -0.31 -12.55 10.59
CA GLU A 13 -0.77 -11.17 10.50
C GLU A 13 0.11 -10.25 11.36
N ASP A 14 0.61 -10.76 12.49
CA ASP A 14 1.56 -10.09 13.39
C ASP A 14 2.93 -9.81 12.76
N GLU A 15 3.36 -10.59 11.77
CA GLU A 15 4.63 -10.37 11.06
C GLU A 15 4.49 -9.30 9.96
N LEU A 16 3.30 -9.20 9.33
CA LEU A 16 2.93 -8.06 8.47
C LEU A 16 2.97 -6.73 9.24
N PHE A 17 2.68 -6.73 10.54
CA PHE A 17 2.73 -5.54 11.39
C PHE A 17 4.15 -5.13 11.85
N ARG A 18 5.16 -6.01 11.77
CA ARG A 18 6.50 -5.77 12.37
C ARG A 18 7.56 -5.23 11.42
N LEU A 19 7.27 -5.05 10.13
CA LEU A 19 8.21 -4.48 9.15
C LEU A 19 8.34 -2.94 9.23
N GLY A 20 7.75 -2.29 10.24
CA GLY A 20 7.77 -0.84 10.45
C GLY A 20 9.03 -0.32 11.15
N GLY A 21 10.17 -0.35 10.46
CA GLY A 21 11.35 0.43 10.87
C GLY A 21 11.15 1.92 10.57
N LYS A 22 10.82 2.71 11.59
CA LYS A 22 10.92 4.19 11.64
C LYS A 22 10.27 4.99 10.48
N THR A 23 9.17 4.52 9.91
CA THR A 23 8.13 5.36 9.28
C THR A 23 6.85 4.57 9.41
N THR A 24 5.79 5.19 9.92
CA THR A 24 4.49 4.54 10.17
C THR A 24 3.82 4.22 8.84
N ASN A 25 4.23 3.14 8.20
CA ASN A 25 3.71 2.66 6.92
C ASN A 25 2.86 1.43 7.19
N PHE A 26 1.55 1.55 6.97
CA PHE A 26 0.61 0.47 7.20
C PHE A 26 0.11 -0.05 5.84
N VAL A 27 0.19 -1.36 5.65
CA VAL A 27 -0.71 -2.05 4.72
C VAL A 27 -2.08 -2.00 5.40
N ILE A 28 -3.00 -1.23 4.84
CA ILE A 28 -4.29 -1.01 5.48
C ILE A 28 -5.30 -2.07 5.03
N VAL A 29 -5.98 -2.66 6.02
CA VAL A 29 -7.10 -3.57 5.75
C VAL A 29 -8.29 -2.72 5.27
N PRO A 30 -9.03 -3.12 4.21
CA PRO A 30 -9.89 -2.21 3.44
C PRO A 30 -11.11 -1.61 4.15
N ALA A 31 -11.33 -1.86 5.44
CA ALA A 31 -12.60 -1.59 6.13
C ALA A 31 -13.00 -0.10 6.16
N GLU A 32 -12.05 0.83 6.03
CA GLU A 32 -12.30 2.27 6.10
C GLU A 32 -11.86 3.06 4.86
N ILE A 33 -11.55 2.37 3.75
CA ILE A 33 -11.09 3.01 2.52
C ILE A 33 -12.29 3.43 1.67
N ARG A 34 -12.37 4.71 1.32
CA ARG A 34 -13.33 5.20 0.31
C ARG A 34 -12.63 5.50 -0.99
N TYR A 35 -12.96 4.74 -2.03
CA TYR A 35 -12.46 5.00 -3.38
C TYR A 35 -13.25 6.13 -4.05
N HIS A 36 -12.54 7.07 -4.67
CA HIS A 36 -13.12 8.14 -5.47
C HIS A 36 -12.14 8.57 -6.56
N HIS A 37 -12.47 9.64 -7.29
CA HIS A 37 -11.55 10.29 -8.20
C HIS A 37 -11.37 11.75 -7.78
N ILE A 38 -10.16 12.28 -7.97
CA ILE A 38 -9.85 13.70 -7.76
C ILE A 38 -9.38 14.31 -9.08
N LYS A 39 -9.62 15.61 -9.24
CA LYS A 39 -9.01 16.39 -10.30
C LYS A 39 -7.77 17.05 -9.73
N VAL A 40 -6.59 16.67 -10.22
CA VAL A 40 -5.32 17.31 -9.89
C VAL A 40 -5.11 18.42 -10.91
N GLU A 41 -4.74 19.63 -10.49
CA GLU A 41 -4.64 20.81 -11.38
C GLU A 41 -3.70 20.57 -12.58
N ASP A 42 -2.64 19.79 -12.37
CA ASP A 42 -1.64 19.46 -13.39
C ASP A 42 -2.05 18.31 -14.33
N LEU A 43 -3.21 17.66 -14.10
CA LEU A 43 -3.65 16.51 -14.88
C LEU A 43 -5.02 16.76 -15.52
N ASP A 44 -5.07 16.61 -16.84
CA ASP A 44 -6.30 16.74 -17.63
C ASP A 44 -7.36 15.68 -17.28
N LYS A 45 -6.94 14.55 -16.69
CA LYS A 45 -7.82 13.42 -16.36
C LYS A 45 -7.94 13.23 -14.85
N PRO A 46 -9.14 12.87 -14.36
CA PRO A 46 -9.32 12.51 -12.97
C PRO A 46 -8.41 11.34 -12.58
N VAL A 47 -7.76 11.46 -11.43
CA VAL A 47 -6.87 10.45 -10.87
C VAL A 47 -7.66 9.64 -9.85
N ALA A 48 -7.45 8.32 -9.85
CA ALA A 48 -8.00 7.45 -8.81
C ALA A 48 -7.43 7.87 -7.45
N ALA A 49 -8.28 7.98 -6.44
CA ALA A 49 -7.87 8.37 -5.10
C ALA A 49 -8.61 7.56 -4.05
N ILE A 50 -8.03 7.53 -2.86
CA ILE A 50 -8.66 6.98 -1.66
C ILE A 50 -8.73 8.06 -0.58
N THR A 51 -9.82 8.04 0.17
CA THR A 51 -9.86 8.66 1.49
C THR A 51 -9.55 7.60 2.53
N TYR A 52 -8.56 7.87 3.37
CA TYR A 52 -8.21 7.03 4.52
C TYR A 52 -7.93 7.92 5.73
N ASN A 53 -8.58 7.63 6.86
CA ASN A 53 -8.45 8.40 8.10
C ASN A 53 -8.70 9.93 7.92
N GLY A 54 -9.64 10.29 7.05
CA GLY A 54 -9.97 11.70 6.76
C GLY A 54 -9.00 12.41 5.81
N PHE A 55 -7.95 11.73 5.34
CA PHE A 55 -6.97 12.26 4.41
C PHE A 55 -7.16 11.67 3.01
N THR A 56 -6.83 12.46 1.99
CA THR A 56 -6.91 12.05 0.59
C THR A 56 -5.55 11.60 0.08
N TYR A 57 -5.52 10.47 -0.62
CA TYR A 57 -4.33 9.94 -1.26
C TYR A 57 -4.64 9.62 -2.73
N SER A 58 -3.79 10.04 -3.65
CA SER A 58 -3.93 9.71 -5.07
C SER A 58 -3.17 8.43 -5.41
N LEU A 59 -3.62 7.73 -6.46
CA LEU A 59 -2.94 6.55 -6.96
C LEU A 59 -1.61 6.95 -7.60
N PHE A 60 -0.51 6.55 -6.97
CA PHE A 60 0.82 6.80 -7.48
C PHE A 60 1.28 5.70 -8.45
N ARG A 61 1.22 4.44 -7.99
CA ARG A 61 1.68 3.30 -8.79
C ARG A 61 1.08 1.99 -8.28
N THR A 62 0.93 1.03 -9.17
CA THR A 62 0.64 -0.36 -8.82
C THR A 62 1.83 -1.24 -9.16
N SER A 63 2.12 -2.24 -8.34
CA SER A 63 3.12 -3.27 -8.65
C SER A 63 2.65 -4.65 -8.18
N PHE A 64 3.11 -5.67 -8.91
CA PHE A 64 2.87 -7.08 -8.65
C PHE A 64 4.01 -7.71 -7.83
N ASP A 65 5.10 -6.97 -7.59
CA ASP A 65 6.27 -7.42 -6.85
C ASP A 65 6.46 -6.55 -5.59
N TRP A 66 6.36 -7.20 -4.43
CA TRP A 66 6.55 -6.54 -3.13
C TRP A 66 7.94 -5.91 -2.98
N THR A 67 8.98 -6.53 -3.55
CA THR A 67 10.34 -5.98 -3.53
C THR A 67 10.41 -4.66 -4.28
N GLU A 68 9.67 -4.53 -5.39
CA GLU A 68 9.55 -3.28 -6.13
C GLU A 68 8.78 -2.24 -5.32
N VAL A 69 7.67 -2.62 -4.68
CA VAL A 69 6.89 -1.75 -3.79
C VAL A 69 7.78 -1.16 -2.71
N GLN A 70 8.55 -1.98 -1.98
CA GLN A 70 9.48 -1.54 -0.94
C GLN A 70 10.57 -0.59 -1.48
N LYS A 71 11.11 -0.87 -2.68
CA LYS A 71 12.10 0.00 -3.32
C LYS A 71 11.52 1.36 -3.71
N ILE A 72 10.28 1.40 -4.16
CA ILE A 72 9.58 2.64 -4.49
C ILE A 72 9.33 3.44 -3.21
N THR A 73 8.71 2.81 -2.22
CA THR A 73 8.26 3.49 -1.01
C THR A 73 9.39 3.93 -0.09
N SER A 74 10.52 3.23 -0.07
CA SER A 74 11.74 3.67 0.63
C SER A 74 12.34 4.96 0.05
N ARG A 75 11.95 5.36 -1.17
CA ARG A 75 12.43 6.57 -1.85
C ARG A 75 11.40 7.69 -1.84
N LEU A 76 10.16 7.43 -1.39
CA LEU A 76 9.12 8.44 -1.32
C LEU A 76 9.41 9.37 -0.14
N SER A 77 9.42 10.67 -0.42
CA SER A 77 9.50 11.72 0.61
C SER A 77 8.14 12.09 1.19
N SER A 78 7.05 11.76 0.48
CA SER A 78 5.68 12.04 0.90
C SER A 78 5.08 10.87 1.68
N ALA A 79 4.09 11.17 2.53
CA ALA A 79 3.32 10.13 3.20
C ALA A 79 2.59 9.25 2.16
N TYR A 80 2.54 7.96 2.43
CA TYR A 80 1.91 7.00 1.51
C TYR A 80 1.15 5.92 2.26
N VAL A 81 0.24 5.27 1.54
CA VAL A 81 -0.56 4.15 1.97
C VAL A 81 -0.41 3.03 0.95
N ILE A 82 -0.35 1.78 1.38
CA ILE A 82 -0.32 0.62 0.48
C ILE A 82 -1.60 -0.18 0.68
N THR A 83 -2.30 -0.51 -0.41
CA THR A 83 -3.47 -1.39 -0.38
C THR A 83 -3.21 -2.63 -1.22
N VAL A 84 -3.80 -3.76 -0.82
CA VAL A 84 -3.82 -4.97 -1.64
C VAL A 84 -4.92 -4.83 -2.70
N ILE A 85 -4.58 -5.17 -3.94
CA ILE A 85 -5.48 -5.23 -5.08
C ILE A 85 -5.46 -6.65 -5.67
N SER A 86 -6.41 -6.99 -6.54
CA SER A 86 -6.52 -8.33 -7.15
C SER A 86 -5.27 -8.81 -7.90
N LYS A 87 -4.35 -7.89 -8.17
CA LYS A 87 -3.17 -8.04 -9.00
C LYS A 87 -1.89 -7.56 -8.29
N GLY A 88 -1.85 -7.62 -6.96
CA GLY A 88 -0.69 -7.20 -6.16
C GLY A 88 -1.01 -6.03 -5.26
N TRP A 89 -0.24 -4.94 -5.37
CA TRP A 89 -0.32 -3.79 -4.45
C TRP A 89 -0.48 -2.47 -5.20
N ALA A 90 -1.26 -1.57 -4.60
CA ALA A 90 -1.37 -0.18 -5.01
C ALA A 90 -0.71 0.71 -3.96
N ILE A 91 0.12 1.65 -4.42
CA ILE A 91 0.77 2.67 -3.63
C ILE A 91 0.01 3.97 -3.85
N TRP A 92 -0.44 4.57 -2.76
CA TRP A 92 -1.19 5.82 -2.74
C TRP A 92 -0.36 6.89 -2.06
N THR A 93 -0.22 8.06 -2.66
CA THR A 93 0.56 9.17 -2.11
C THR A 93 -0.36 10.25 -1.57
N PHE A 94 0.01 10.88 -0.46
CA PHE A 94 -0.76 11.92 0.18
C PHE A 94 -0.90 13.16 -0.71
N GLU A 95 -2.12 13.69 -0.80
CA GLU A 95 -2.47 14.92 -1.50
C GLU A 95 -2.86 15.99 -0.47
N TYR A 96 -2.32 17.20 -0.62
CA TYR A 96 -2.56 18.35 0.28
C TYR A 96 -3.70 19.23 -0.21
#